data_AF-A0A5S9M4P7-F1
#
_entry.id   AF-A0A5S9M4P7-F1
#
_cell.length_a   1.000
_cell.length_b   1.000
_cell.length_c   1.000
_cell.angle_alpha   90.00
_cell.angle_beta   90.00
_cell.angle_gamma   90.00
#
_symmetry.space_group_name_H-M   'P 1'
#
loop_
_entity.id
_entity.type
_entity.pdbx_description
1 polymer ?
#
loop_
_entity_poly.entity_id
_entity_poly.type
_entity_poly.pdbx_seq_one_letter_code
_entity_poly.pdbx_strand_id
1 'polypeptide(L)'
;MPGKVLHLDGDASYLKKCLDVYERIGVPVYGVHCHEKKMPSVIDSLLDQYRPDILVITGHDAYSKQKGGVNDIGAYRHSRHFVETVQKARKKIPHLDQLVIFAGACQSHFESLIQAGANFASSPSRVNIHALDPVYIVAKISFTPFVDRINVWDVLRNTLTKEKRSRRHRDEGCFKGRYAI
;
A
#
# COMPACT_ATOMS: atom_id res chain seq x y z
N MET A 1 -5.49 -19.38 8.02
CA MET A 1 -5.61 -18.20 8.90
C MET A 1 -5.35 -16.97 8.06
N PRO A 2 -6.07 -15.85 8.27
CA PRO A 2 -5.83 -14.63 7.52
C PRO A 2 -4.44 -14.06 7.79
N GLY A 3 -3.83 -13.42 6.80
CA GLY A 3 -2.52 -12.78 6.90
C GLY A 3 -2.52 -11.63 7.91
N LYS A 4 -1.44 -11.49 8.68
CA LYS A 4 -1.27 -10.44 9.69
C LYS A 4 -0.93 -9.10 9.04
N VAL A 5 -1.67 -8.07 9.42
CA VAL A 5 -1.47 -6.70 8.95
C VAL A 5 -0.68 -5.90 9.99
N LEU A 6 0.34 -5.19 9.53
CA LEU A 6 0.97 -4.10 10.28
C LEU A 6 0.62 -2.79 9.57
N HIS A 7 -0.12 -1.90 10.23
CA HIS A 7 -0.55 -0.61 9.68
C HIS A 7 0.15 0.54 10.41
N LEU A 8 1.06 1.21 9.71
CA LEU A 8 1.68 2.46 10.16
C LEU A 8 0.94 3.65 9.54
N ASP A 9 0.53 4.61 10.36
CA ASP A 9 -0.12 5.83 9.87
C ASP A 9 0.39 7.09 10.59
N GLY A 10 0.51 8.19 9.85
CA GLY A 10 0.83 9.52 10.39
C GLY A 10 -0.35 10.21 11.10
N ASP A 11 -1.59 9.78 10.84
CA ASP A 11 -2.83 10.27 11.44
C ASP A 11 -3.42 9.23 12.41
N ALA A 12 -3.40 9.54 13.71
CA ALA A 12 -3.94 8.67 14.74
C ALA A 12 -5.46 8.46 14.62
N SER A 13 -6.19 9.47 14.17
CA SER A 13 -7.64 9.42 14.03
C SER A 13 -8.07 8.57 12.84
N TYR A 14 -7.33 8.67 11.73
CA TYR A 14 -7.54 7.83 10.56
C TYR A 14 -7.15 6.38 10.85
N LEU A 15 -5.99 6.15 11.48
CA LEU A 15 -5.57 4.82 11.91
C LEU A 15 -6.64 4.13 12.75
N LYS A 16 -7.16 4.82 13.76
CA LYS A 16 -8.22 4.26 14.61
C LYS A 16 -9.43 3.80 13.79
N LYS A 17 -9.90 4.60 12.84
CA LYS A 17 -11.01 4.22 11.94
C LYS A 17 -10.67 2.98 11.11
N CYS A 18 -9.44 2.87 10.59
CA CYS A 18 -9.01 1.69 9.84
C CYS A 18 -8.98 0.43 10.73
N LEU A 19 -8.43 0.54 11.95
CA LEU A 19 -8.37 -0.57 12.91
C LEU A 19 -9.77 -1.06 13.29
N ASP A 20 -10.71 -0.14 13.57
CA ASP A 20 -12.11 -0.49 13.88
C ASP A 20 -12.75 -1.30 12.73
N VAL A 21 -12.40 -1.00 11.47
CA VAL A 21 -12.91 -1.73 10.31
C VAL A 21 -12.21 -3.09 10.16
N TYR A 22 -10.89 -3.18 10.32
CA TYR A 22 -10.18 -4.45 10.31
C TYR A 22 -10.72 -5.42 11.37
N GLU A 23 -10.98 -4.92 12.58
CA GLU A 23 -11.51 -5.70 13.69
C GLU A 23 -12.91 -6.24 13.36
N ARG A 24 -13.81 -5.40 12.82
CA ARG A 24 -15.16 -5.82 12.38
C ARG A 24 -15.13 -6.91 11.30
N ILE A 25 -14.11 -6.91 10.45
CA ILE A 25 -13.95 -7.89 9.36
C ILE A 25 -13.18 -9.14 9.85
N GLY A 26 -12.59 -9.12 11.05
CA GLY A 26 -11.83 -10.24 11.61
C GLY A 26 -10.41 -10.37 11.07
N VAL A 27 -9.81 -9.27 10.59
CA VAL A 27 -8.43 -9.24 10.11
C VAL A 27 -7.48 -8.99 11.29
N PRO A 28 -6.48 -9.86 11.53
CA PRO A 28 -5.50 -9.64 12.58
C PRO A 28 -4.60 -8.47 12.21
N VAL A 29 -4.70 -7.36 12.95
CA VAL A 29 -3.98 -6.12 12.66
C VAL A 29 -3.25 -5.58 13.89
N TYR A 30 -2.05 -5.05 13.66
CA TYR A 30 -1.33 -4.20 14.60
C TYR A 30 -1.21 -2.80 14.02
N GLY A 31 -1.79 -1.80 14.71
CA GLY A 31 -1.72 -0.40 14.32
C GLY A 31 -0.62 0.35 15.07
N VAL A 32 0.17 1.14 14.34
CA VAL A 32 1.22 1.99 14.91
C VAL A 32 1.05 3.42 14.39
N HIS A 33 0.66 4.32 15.29
CA HIS A 33 0.72 5.75 14.96
C HIS A 33 2.17 6.20 14.94
N CYS A 34 2.63 6.70 13.79
CA CYS A 34 4.01 7.13 13.59
C CYS A 34 4.05 8.27 12.57
N HIS A 35 4.61 9.41 12.95
CA HIS A 35 4.85 10.48 11.98
C HIS A 35 5.73 10.00 10.82
N GLU A 36 5.42 10.47 9.61
CA GLU A 36 6.00 10.00 8.34
C GLU A 36 7.53 10.09 8.36
N LYS A 37 8.07 11.14 8.98
CA LYS A 37 9.53 11.33 9.13
C LYS A 37 10.22 10.28 9.99
N LYS A 38 9.50 9.64 10.92
CA LYS A 38 10.00 8.62 11.85
C LYS A 38 9.76 7.20 11.33
N MET A 39 8.83 6.99 10.40
CA MET A 39 8.55 5.66 9.84
C MET A 39 9.81 4.93 9.34
N PRO A 40 10.78 5.58 8.64
CA PRO A 40 11.97 4.88 8.19
C PRO A 40 12.88 4.40 9.33
N SER A 41 12.86 5.03 10.50
CA SER A 41 13.73 4.63 11.61
C SER A 41 13.14 3.51 12.47
N VAL A 42 11.82 3.33 12.45
CA VAL A 42 11.14 2.35 13.31
C VAL A 42 10.75 1.07 12.56
N ILE A 43 10.63 1.12 11.23
CA ILE A 43 10.06 0.01 10.44
C ILE A 43 10.81 -1.31 10.63
N ASP A 44 12.14 -1.27 10.76
CA ASP A 44 12.97 -2.47 10.88
C ASP A 44 12.63 -3.29 12.14
N SER A 45 12.50 -2.61 13.28
CA SER A 45 12.13 -3.23 14.56
C SER A 45 10.69 -3.72 14.58
N LEU A 46 9.77 -2.98 13.94
CA LEU A 46 8.36 -3.38 13.84
C LEU A 46 8.20 -4.67 13.00
N LEU A 47 8.97 -4.81 11.92
CA LEU A 47 8.96 -6.03 11.12
C LEU A 47 9.48 -7.24 11.90
N ASP A 48 10.50 -7.08 12.73
CA ASP A 48 11.01 -8.16 13.60
C ASP A 48 9.99 -8.58 14.66
N GLN A 49 9.34 -7.59 15.28
CA GLN A 49 8.41 -7.80 16.38
C GLN A 49 7.11 -8.45 15.91
N TYR A 50 6.49 -7.92 14.86
CA TYR A 50 5.14 -8.32 14.45
C TYR A 50 5.12 -9.37 13.35
N ARG A 51 6.20 -9.46 12.55
CA ARG A 51 6.34 -10.37 11.40
C ARG A 51 5.07 -10.41 10.53
N PRO A 52 4.66 -9.27 9.95
CA PRO A 52 3.42 -9.18 9.18
C PRO A 52 3.56 -9.84 7.81
N ASP A 53 2.43 -10.26 7.25
CA ASP A 53 2.31 -10.67 5.85
C ASP A 53 1.97 -9.47 4.95
N ILE A 54 1.30 -8.46 5.53
CA ILE A 54 0.89 -7.23 4.86
C ILE A 54 1.36 -6.03 5.66
N LEU A 55 2.05 -5.10 5.01
CA LEU A 55 2.48 -3.82 5.56
C LEU A 55 1.73 -2.67 4.88
N VAL A 56 1.08 -1.84 5.67
CA VAL A 56 0.38 -0.62 5.22
C VAL A 56 1.12 0.59 5.78
N ILE A 57 1.57 1.49 4.90
CA ILE A 57 2.30 2.72 5.23
C ILE A 57 1.52 3.90 4.68
N THR A 58 0.79 4.61 5.52
CA THR A 58 -0.08 5.72 5.14
C THR A 58 0.17 6.95 6.01
N GLY A 59 -0.48 8.06 5.73
CA GLY A 59 -0.30 9.31 6.48
C GLY A 59 -0.70 10.51 5.64
N HIS A 60 0.07 11.59 5.74
CA HIS A 60 -0.16 12.80 4.96
C HIS A 60 0.94 13.01 3.94
N ASP A 61 0.56 13.48 2.76
CA ASP A 61 1.48 14.03 1.77
C ASP A 61 0.85 15.23 1.09
N ALA A 62 1.68 16.04 0.46
CA ALA A 62 1.23 17.21 -0.27
C ALA A 62 2.23 17.56 -1.36
N TYR A 63 1.71 17.73 -2.58
CA TYR A 63 2.48 18.24 -3.71
C TYR A 63 2.56 19.77 -3.68
N SER A 64 3.76 20.31 -3.91
CA SER A 64 4.02 21.75 -3.97
C SER A 64 4.65 22.13 -5.30
N LYS A 65 3.86 22.76 -6.18
CA LYS A 65 4.31 23.29 -7.48
C LYS A 65 5.51 24.24 -7.37
N GLN A 66 5.62 24.98 -6.27
CA GLN A 66 6.74 25.90 -6.03
C GLN A 66 8.07 25.20 -5.77
N LYS A 67 8.04 23.92 -5.40
CA LYS A 67 9.24 23.13 -5.05
C LYS A 67 9.76 22.29 -6.22
N GLY A 68 8.96 22.10 -7.27
CA GLY A 68 9.34 21.30 -8.42
C GLY A 68 8.14 20.81 -9.25
N GLY A 69 8.46 20.10 -10.33
CA GLY A 69 7.46 19.45 -11.18
C GLY A 69 6.81 18.24 -10.50
N VAL A 70 5.73 17.73 -11.10
CA VAL A 70 5.00 16.55 -10.58
C VAL A 70 5.88 15.31 -10.51
N ASN A 71 6.87 15.18 -11.40
CA ASN A 71 7.81 14.05 -11.42
C ASN A 71 8.97 14.20 -10.42
N ASP A 72 9.05 15.33 -9.72
CA ASP A 72 10.11 15.58 -8.75
C ASP A 72 9.65 15.19 -7.34
N ILE A 73 10.25 14.12 -6.79
CA ILE A 73 9.96 13.66 -5.43
C ILE A 73 10.23 14.75 -4.37
N GLY A 74 11.15 15.70 -4.63
CA GLY A 74 11.43 16.84 -3.76
C GLY A 74 10.28 17.84 -3.66
N ALA A 75 9.35 17.81 -4.61
CA ALA A 75 8.14 18.63 -4.59
C ALA A 75 7.08 18.11 -3.62
N TYR A 76 7.26 16.92 -3.03
CA TYR A 76 6.33 16.28 -2.12
C TYR A 76 6.83 16.36 -0.68
N ARG A 77 5.91 16.64 0.25
CA ARG A 77 6.25 16.85 1.66
C ARG A 77 6.80 15.59 2.32
N HIS A 78 6.20 14.43 2.03
CA HIS A 78 6.46 13.19 2.75
C HIS A 78 6.77 11.97 1.87
N SER A 79 6.53 12.01 0.56
CA SER A 79 6.84 10.90 -0.37
C SER A 79 8.22 10.29 -0.17
N ARG A 80 9.26 11.11 0.06
CA ARG A 80 10.62 10.62 0.32
C ARG A 80 10.71 9.69 1.54
N HIS A 81 9.96 9.96 2.61
CA HIS A 81 10.00 9.16 3.83
C HIS A 81 9.22 7.86 3.63
N PHE A 82 8.11 7.88 2.90
CA PHE A 82 7.42 6.65 2.50
C PHE A 82 8.32 5.76 1.64
N VAL A 83 8.98 6.33 0.63
CA VAL A 83 9.96 5.63 -0.21
C VAL A 83 11.07 5.00 0.62
N GLU A 84 11.68 5.75 1.53
CA GLU A 84 12.75 5.23 2.40
C GLU A 84 12.24 4.09 3.31
N THR A 85 11.01 4.22 3.83
CA THR A 85 10.37 3.19 4.65
C THR A 85 10.17 1.90 3.85
N VAL A 86 9.65 2.00 2.62
CA VAL A 86 9.45 0.86 1.71
C VAL A 86 10.79 0.21 1.37
N GLN A 87 11.83 1.00 1.05
CA GLN A 87 13.16 0.49 0.73
C GLN A 87 13.77 -0.28 1.90
N LYS A 88 13.62 0.22 3.13
CA LYS A 88 14.09 -0.47 4.34
C LYS A 88 13.34 -1.77 4.58
N ALA A 89 12.01 -1.77 4.42
CA ALA A 89 11.21 -2.99 4.50
C ALA A 89 11.66 -4.02 3.46
N ARG A 90 11.94 -3.59 2.22
CA ARG A 90 12.41 -4.48 1.14
C ARG A 90 13.84 -4.94 1.29
N LYS A 91 14.70 -4.16 1.93
CA LYS A 91 16.05 -4.61 2.30
C LYS A 91 15.99 -5.80 3.26
N LYS A 92 14.97 -5.82 4.14
CA LYS A 92 14.75 -6.90 5.11
C LYS A 92 13.98 -8.08 4.52
N ILE A 93 12.90 -7.82 3.79
CA ILE A 93 12.04 -8.82 3.15
C ILE A 93 11.93 -8.48 1.65
N PRO A 94 12.88 -8.98 0.83
CA PRO A 94 13.00 -8.57 -0.58
C PRO A 94 11.88 -9.11 -1.47
N HIS A 95 11.32 -10.27 -1.13
CA HIS A 95 10.33 -10.94 -1.97
C HIS A 95 8.96 -10.26 -1.85
N LEU A 96 8.39 -9.88 -3.00
CA LEU A 96 7.09 -9.22 -3.10
C LEU A 96 5.93 -10.08 -2.59
N ASP A 97 6.09 -11.40 -2.66
CA ASP A 97 5.10 -12.35 -2.19
C ASP A 97 5.21 -12.55 -0.68
N GLN A 98 6.40 -12.46 -0.07
CA GLN A 98 6.55 -12.67 1.39
C GLN A 98 6.01 -11.52 2.23
N LEU A 99 6.04 -10.30 1.68
CA LEU A 99 5.50 -9.12 2.34
C LEU A 99 4.81 -8.24 1.31
N VAL A 100 3.49 -8.12 1.38
CA VAL A 100 2.73 -7.23 0.52
C VAL A 100 2.74 -5.83 1.12
N ILE A 101 3.19 -4.83 0.37
CA ILE A 101 3.32 -3.45 0.84
C ILE A 101 2.33 -2.53 0.12
N PHE A 102 1.49 -1.87 0.91
CA PHE A 102 0.63 -0.75 0.55
C PHE A 102 1.29 0.53 1.06
N ALA A 103 1.55 1.52 0.20
CA ALA A 103 2.27 2.73 0.61
C ALA A 103 1.74 4.03 0.00
N GLY A 104 1.75 5.09 0.79
CA GLY A 104 1.47 6.46 0.35
C GLY A 104 0.24 7.08 1.00
N ALA A 105 0.06 8.37 0.76
CA ALA A 105 -1.06 9.17 1.19
C ALA A 105 -1.79 9.81 -0.01
N CYS A 106 -2.81 10.61 0.28
CA CYS A 106 -3.35 11.52 -0.73
C CYS A 106 -2.21 12.36 -1.31
N GLN A 107 -2.10 12.38 -2.64
CA GLN A 107 -1.06 13.11 -3.38
C GLN A 107 0.38 12.58 -3.28
N SER A 108 0.62 11.36 -2.82
CA SER A 108 1.98 10.81 -2.85
C SER A 108 2.50 10.56 -4.28
N HIS A 109 3.83 10.62 -4.43
CA HIS A 109 4.53 10.34 -5.68
C HIS A 109 4.52 8.84 -5.98
N PHE A 110 3.50 8.41 -6.72
CA PHE A 110 3.19 7.02 -7.03
C PHE A 110 4.37 6.25 -7.64
N GLU A 111 5.02 6.84 -8.65
CA GLU A 111 6.09 6.19 -9.41
C GLU A 111 7.28 5.82 -8.50
N SER A 112 7.65 6.71 -7.58
CA SER A 112 8.75 6.45 -6.66
C SER A 112 8.42 5.38 -5.63
N LEU A 113 7.17 5.29 -5.16
CA LEU A 113 6.76 4.26 -4.20
C LEU A 113 6.79 2.87 -4.85
N ILE A 114 6.30 2.78 -6.08
CA ILE A 114 6.36 1.56 -6.87
C ILE A 114 7.81 1.18 -7.19
N GLN A 115 8.66 2.14 -7.57
CA GLN A 115 10.08 1.91 -7.81
C GLN A 115 10.81 1.43 -6.54
N ALA A 116 10.41 1.93 -5.37
CA ALA A 116 10.93 1.52 -4.07
C ALA A 116 10.58 0.06 -3.70
N GLY A 117 9.57 -0.52 -4.35
CA GLY A 117 9.17 -1.91 -4.15
C GLY A 117 7.83 -2.09 -3.42
N ALA A 118 6.98 -1.06 -3.38
CA ALA A 118 5.59 -1.23 -2.95
C ALA A 118 4.83 -2.09 -3.96
N ASN A 119 3.95 -2.97 -3.48
CA ASN A 119 3.03 -3.73 -4.34
C ASN A 119 1.92 -2.80 -4.85
N PHE A 120 1.45 -1.94 -3.94
CA PHE A 120 0.40 -0.98 -4.17
C PHE A 120 0.81 0.40 -3.64
N ALA A 121 0.54 1.45 -4.41
CA ALA A 121 0.80 2.82 -3.98
C ALA A 121 -0.36 3.76 -4.28
N SER A 122 -0.63 4.70 -3.38
CA SER A 122 -1.69 5.70 -3.57
C SER A 122 -1.30 6.73 -4.63
N SER A 123 -2.21 7.06 -5.55
CA SER A 123 -1.95 8.02 -6.63
C SER A 123 -2.89 9.24 -6.61
N PRO A 124 -2.37 10.48 -6.75
CA PRO A 124 -3.18 11.70 -6.87
C PRO A 124 -4.16 11.72 -8.05
N SER A 125 -3.89 10.97 -9.13
CA SER A 125 -4.64 11.06 -10.40
C SER A 125 -5.72 9.99 -10.56
N ARG A 126 -5.84 9.04 -9.63
CA ARG A 126 -6.87 7.98 -9.66
C ARG A 126 -7.85 8.10 -8.49
N VAL A 127 -8.52 9.25 -8.43
CA VAL A 127 -9.49 9.63 -7.38
C VAL A 127 -10.86 9.01 -7.65
N ASN A 128 -10.96 7.68 -7.73
CA ASN A 128 -12.26 7.00 -7.65
C ASN A 128 -12.30 5.92 -6.56
N ILE A 129 -11.36 6.01 -5.63
CA ILE A 129 -11.18 5.06 -4.57
C ILE A 129 -11.45 5.80 -3.25
N HIS A 130 -12.65 5.60 -2.69
CA HIS A 130 -13.05 6.19 -1.41
C HIS A 130 -12.14 5.67 -0.28
N ALA A 131 -11.99 6.45 0.80
CA ALA A 131 -11.12 6.20 1.96
C ALA A 131 -11.28 4.83 2.67
N LEU A 132 -12.24 4.00 2.24
CA LEU A 132 -12.50 2.65 2.73
C LEU A 132 -11.77 1.55 1.94
N ASP A 133 -11.32 1.82 0.71
CA ASP A 133 -10.83 0.78 -0.20
C ASP A 133 -9.50 0.13 0.19
N PRO A 134 -8.51 0.82 0.79
CA PRO A 134 -7.28 0.16 1.23
C PRO A 134 -7.56 -0.93 2.26
N VAL A 135 -8.50 -0.68 3.18
CA VAL A 135 -8.89 -1.65 4.21
C VAL A 135 -9.60 -2.85 3.60
N TYR A 136 -10.52 -2.64 2.64
CA TYR A 136 -11.23 -3.74 1.98
C TYR A 136 -10.33 -4.57 1.05
N ILE A 137 -9.40 -3.93 0.33
CA ILE A 137 -8.41 -4.63 -0.50
C ILE A 137 -7.46 -5.43 0.39
N VAL A 138 -6.94 -4.82 1.47
CA VAL A 138 -6.08 -5.51 2.44
C VAL A 138 -6.84 -6.67 3.09
N ALA A 139 -8.09 -6.48 3.50
CA ALA A 139 -8.91 -7.55 4.04
C ALA A 139 -9.05 -8.70 3.04
N LYS A 140 -9.42 -8.41 1.78
CA LYS A 140 -9.57 -9.45 0.76
C LYS A 140 -8.26 -10.21 0.51
N ILE A 141 -7.12 -9.53 0.46
CA ILE A 141 -5.80 -10.17 0.34
C ILE A 141 -5.50 -10.99 1.58
N SER A 142 -5.78 -10.49 2.79
CA SER A 142 -5.51 -11.20 4.04
C SER A 142 -6.25 -12.54 4.13
N PHE A 143 -7.47 -12.63 3.61
CA PHE A 143 -8.27 -13.85 3.60
C PHE A 143 -7.98 -14.80 2.43
N THR A 144 -7.15 -14.38 1.46
CA THR A 144 -6.82 -15.25 0.33
C THR A 144 -5.58 -16.10 0.68
N PRO A 145 -5.68 -17.45 0.67
CA PRO A 145 -4.55 -18.32 0.96
C PRO A 145 -3.41 -18.09 -0.03
N PHE A 146 -2.17 -17.98 0.45
CA PHE A 146 -0.97 -17.79 -0.37
C PHE A 146 -0.77 -18.84 -1.48
N VAL A 147 -1.38 -20.02 -1.34
CA VAL A 147 -1.28 -21.15 -2.28
C VAL A 147 -2.17 -20.97 -3.50
N ASP A 148 -3.25 -20.19 -3.36
CA ASP A 148 -4.10 -19.79 -4.47
C ASP A 148 -3.56 -18.49 -5.00
N ARG A 149 -2.82 -18.58 -6.11
CA ARG A 149 -2.32 -17.45 -6.90
C ARG A 149 -3.37 -16.35 -6.92
N ILE A 150 -3.17 -15.31 -6.10
CA ILE A 150 -4.09 -14.17 -6.06
C ILE A 150 -4.02 -13.53 -7.43
N ASN A 151 -4.99 -13.84 -8.28
CA ASN A 151 -5.20 -13.12 -9.50
C ASN A 151 -5.81 -11.79 -9.07
N VAL A 152 -4.95 -10.83 -8.70
CA VAL A 152 -5.33 -9.48 -8.24
C VAL A 152 -6.32 -8.81 -9.22
N TRP A 153 -6.34 -9.27 -10.48
CA TRP A 153 -7.36 -8.94 -11.47
C TRP A 153 -8.80 -9.27 -11.07
N ASP A 154 -9.07 -10.35 -10.33
CA ASP A 154 -10.40 -10.73 -9.85
C ASP A 154 -10.81 -9.91 -8.61
N VAL A 155 -9.84 -9.36 -7.88
CA VAL A 155 -10.08 -8.42 -6.78
C VAL A 155 -10.53 -7.06 -7.32
N LEU A 156 -9.79 -6.53 -8.30
CA LEU A 156 -10.04 -5.22 -8.90
C LEU A 156 -11.24 -5.21 -9.87
N ARG A 157 -11.55 -6.34 -10.55
CA ARG A 157 -12.70 -6.40 -11.49
C ARG A 157 -14.06 -6.22 -10.84
N ASN A 158 -14.22 -6.60 -9.58
CA ASN A 158 -15.52 -6.49 -8.90
C ASN A 158 -15.82 -5.07 -8.40
N THR A 159 -14.82 -4.18 -8.35
CA THR A 159 -15.01 -2.75 -8.06
C THR A 159 -15.07 -1.92 -9.36
N LEU A 160 -14.54 -2.44 -10.47
CA LEU A 160 -14.50 -1.80 -11.79
C LEU A 160 -15.57 -2.36 -12.75
N THR A 161 -16.85 -2.32 -12.39
CA THR A 161 -17.91 -2.54 -13.39
C THR A 161 -18.44 -1.22 -13.94
N LYS A 162 -17.80 -0.77 -15.01
CA LYS A 162 -18.37 -0.24 -16.27
C LYS A 162 -17.48 0.87 -16.84
N GLU A 163 -16.50 0.48 -17.66
CA GLU A 163 -16.38 1.07 -19.00
C GLU A 163 -15.54 0.17 -19.92
N LYS A 164 -15.75 0.36 -21.23
CA LYS A 164 -15.80 -0.68 -22.26
C LYS A 164 -14.47 -1.39 -22.55
N ARG A 165 -14.61 -2.69 -22.82
CA ARG A 165 -13.60 -3.59 -23.41
C ARG A 165 -13.22 -3.15 -24.84
N SER A 166 -11.95 -3.31 -25.19
CA SER A 166 -11.54 -3.82 -26.51
C SER A 166 -10.36 -4.78 -26.37
N ARG A 167 -10.37 -5.79 -27.25
CA ARG A 167 -9.54 -7.01 -27.40
C ARG A 167 -8.07 -6.67 -27.72
N ARG A 168 -7.03 -7.52 -27.69
CA ARG A 168 -6.71 -8.95 -27.43
C ARG A 168 -5.17 -8.99 -27.42
N HIS A 169 -4.53 -9.71 -26.51
CA HIS A 169 -3.53 -10.74 -26.84
C HIS A 169 -3.18 -11.51 -25.56
N ARG A 170 -3.18 -12.84 -25.69
CA ARG A 170 -2.72 -13.81 -24.69
C ARG A 170 -1.20 -13.78 -24.70
N ASP A 171 -0.60 -13.62 -23.54
CA ASP A 171 0.73 -14.16 -23.23
C ASP A 171 0.69 -14.73 -21.81
N GLU A 172 0.97 -16.04 -21.73
CA GLU A 172 1.20 -16.77 -20.50
C GLU A 172 2.57 -16.34 -19.95
N GLY A 173 2.58 -15.58 -18.86
CA GLY A 173 3.80 -15.06 -18.25
C GLY A 173 3.58 -14.72 -16.78
N CYS A 174 4.34 -15.41 -15.92
CA CYS A 174 4.30 -15.32 -14.47
C CYS A 174 4.61 -13.89 -13.94
N PHE A 175 3.73 -13.38 -13.07
CA PHE A 175 3.95 -12.33 -12.05
C PHE A 175 4.81 -11.09 -12.42
N LYS A 176 4.20 -10.03 -12.97
CA LYS A 176 4.74 -8.64 -12.95
C LYS A 176 3.62 -7.60 -13.04
N GLY A 177 3.08 -7.14 -11.91
CA GLY A 177 2.09 -6.06 -11.90
C GLY A 177 2.26 -5.17 -10.67
N ARG A 178 2.68 -3.92 -10.87
CA ARG A 178 2.76 -2.85 -9.87
C ARG A 178 1.51 -1.98 -10.05
N TYR A 179 0.74 -1.74 -8.98
CA TYR A 179 -0.61 -1.16 -9.12
C TYR A 179 -0.80 0.12 -8.30
N ALA A 180 -1.57 1.05 -8.86
CA ALA A 180 -2.11 2.20 -8.14
C ALA A 180 -3.36 1.77 -7.38
N ILE A 181 -3.42 2.14 -6.10
CA ILE A 181 -4.58 2.09 -5.21
C ILE A 181 -5.02 3.50 -4.85
#